data_AF-X0XZQ7-F1
#
_entry.id   AF-X0XZQ7-F1
#
_cell.length_a   1.000
_cell.length_b   1.000
_cell.length_c   1.000
_cell.angle_alpha   90.00
_cell.angle_beta   90.00
_cell.angle_gamma   90.00
#
_symmetry.space_group_name_H-M   'P 1'
#
loop_
_entity.id
_entity.type
_entity.pdbx_description
1 polymer ?
#
loop_
_entity_poly.entity_id
_entity_poly.type
_entity_poly.pdbx_seq_one_letter_code
_entity_poly.pdbx_strand_id
1 'polypeptide(L)' 'NIVSDSGREDYVRVFLYKEGEKFYAIPILGKSGLISTMVRALGLIKIGLNIEGLEKGSKVVVKLF' A
#
# COMPACT_ATOMS: atom_id res chain seq x y z
N ASN A 1 4.67 -4.21 -11.28
CA ASN A 1 5.97 -3.55 -10.99
C ASN A 1 5.70 -2.12 -10.54
N ILE A 2 5.90 -1.84 -9.26
CA ILE A 2 6.04 -0.46 -8.74
C ILE A 2 7.54 -0.20 -8.76
N VAL A 3 7.98 0.87 -9.43
CA VAL A 3 9.38 1.31 -9.45
C VAL A 3 9.49 2.49 -8.48
N SER A 4 10.38 2.38 -7.50
CA SER A 4 10.67 3.43 -6.50
C SER A 4 12.03 4.06 -6.86
N ASP A 5 12.09 5.39 -6.91
CA ASP A 5 13.29 6.16 -7.24
C ASP A 5 14.14 6.33 -5.96
N SER A 6 15.44 6.02 -6.03
CA SER A 6 16.32 5.88 -4.87
C SER A 6 16.41 7.20 -4.07
N GLY A 7 15.82 7.22 -2.86
CA GLY A 7 15.94 8.33 -1.91
C GLY A 7 14.65 8.81 -1.25
N ARG A 8 13.48 8.24 -1.57
CA ARG A 8 12.18 8.63 -0.98
C ARG A 8 11.56 7.49 -0.18
N GLU A 9 10.93 7.82 0.95
CA GLU A 9 10.01 6.90 1.61
C GLU A 9 8.68 6.94 0.84
N ASP A 10 8.35 5.85 0.15
CA ASP A 10 7.12 5.76 -0.60
C ASP A 10 5.97 5.28 0.29
N TYR A 11 4.88 6.05 0.27
CA TYR A 11 3.63 5.69 0.93
C TYR A 11 2.63 5.22 -0.10
N VAL A 12 2.27 3.94 -0.04
CA VAL A 12 1.28 3.34 -0.95
C VAL A 12 -0.05 3.23 -0.21
N ARG A 13 -1.11 3.75 -0.83
CA ARG A 13 -2.48 3.58 -0.32
C ARG A 13 -2.93 2.14 -0.48
N VAL A 14 -3.55 1.60 0.57
CA VAL A 14 -4.07 0.23 0.55
C VAL A 14 -5.55 0.22 0.90
N PHE A 15 -6.26 -0.69 0.24
CA PHE A 15 -7.55 -1.17 0.69
C PHE A 15 -7.34 -2.37 1.61
N LEU A 16 -8.00 -2.37 2.76
CA LEU A 16 -8.01 -3.49 3.68
C LEU A 16 -9.30 -4.26 3.54
N TYR A 17 -9.19 -5.58 3.45
CA TYR A 17 -10.33 -6.47 3.57
C TYR A 17 -10.01 -7.61 4.53
N LYS A 18 -11.07 -8.13 5.16
CA LYS A 18 -11.00 -9.27 6.06
C LYS A 18 -11.47 -10.50 5.31
N GLU A 19 -10.69 -11.57 5.38
CA GLU A 19 -11.06 -12.89 4.86
C GLU A 19 -10.77 -13.92 5.96
N GLY A 20 -11.84 -14.49 6.51
CA GLY A 20 -11.78 -15.30 7.73
C GLY A 20 -11.30 -14.48 8.93
N GLU A 21 -10.23 -14.94 9.58
CA GLU A 21 -9.60 -14.27 10.72
C GLU A 21 -8.41 -13.38 10.34
N LYS A 22 -8.08 -13.29 9.05
CA LYS A 22 -6.90 -12.56 8.56
C LYS A 22 -7.31 -11.27 7.85
N PHE A 23 -6.47 -10.25 7.98
CA PHE A 23 -6.56 -9.02 7.21
C PHE A 23 -5.58 -9.05 6.05
N TYR A 24 -6.03 -8.56 4.91
CA TYR A 24 -5.24 -8.47 3.69
C TYR A 24 -5.22 -7.02 3.21
N ALA A 25 -4.04 -6.58 2.78
CA ALA A 25 -3.82 -5.25 2.23
C ALA A 25 -3.60 -5.34 0.71
N ILE A 26 -4.48 -4.70 -0.05
CA ILE A 26 -4.34 -4.58 -1.51
C ILE A 26 -3.84 -3.17 -1.84
N PRO A 27 -2.68 -3.02 -2.50
CA PRO A 27 -2.21 -1.73 -2.97
C PRO A 27 -3.15 -1.17 -4.04
N ILE A 28 -3.55 0.08 -3.87
CA ILE A 28 -4.38 0.81 -4.84
C ILE A 28 -3.43 1.42 -5.89
N LEU A 29 -3.32 0.75 -7.03
CA LEU A 29 -2.54 1.21 -8.17
C LEU A 29 -3.38 2.16 -9.02
N GLY A 30 -2.95 3.42 -9.15
CA GLY A 30 -3.64 4.43 -9.96
C GLY A 30 -2.93 5.78 -9.93
N LYS A 31 -3.15 6.61 -10.95
CA LYS A 31 -2.61 7.99 -10.98
C LYS A 31 -3.03 8.74 -9.71
N SER A 32 -2.10 9.45 -9.10
CA SER A 32 -2.23 10.04 -7.76
C SER A 32 -3.48 10.93 -7.55
N GLY A 33 -4.06 11.49 -8.62
CA GLY A 33 -5.18 12.43 -8.60
C GLY A 33 -6.61 11.86 -8.69
N LEU A 34 -6.83 10.55 -8.69
CA LEU A 34 -8.20 10.00 -8.72
C LEU A 34 -8.83 10.01 -7.31
N ILE A 35 -9.82 10.88 -7.09
CA ILE A 35 -10.60 10.96 -5.84
C ILE A 35 -11.20 9.60 -5.44
N SER A 36 -11.55 8.77 -6.42
CA SER A 36 -12.09 7.41 -6.19
C SER A 36 -11.13 6.49 -5.42
N THR A 37 -9.82 6.73 -5.49
CA THR A 37 -8.81 5.96 -4.75
C THR A 37 -8.70 6.39 -3.28
N MET A 38 -9.09 7.62 -2.95
CA MET A 38 -9.07 8.12 -1.56
C MET A 38 -10.26 7.59 -0.76
N VAL A 39 -11.46 7.55 -1.35
CA VAL A 39 -12.68 7.05 -0.68
C VAL A 39 -12.60 5.55 -0.37
N ARG A 40 -11.77 4.80 -1.11
CA ARG A 40 -11.60 3.35 -0.94
C ARG A 40 -10.34 2.98 -0.14
N ALA A 41 -9.46 3.92 0.17
CA ALA A 41 -8.27 3.63 0.96
C ALA A 41 -8.62 3.63 2.45
N LEU A 42 -8.22 2.58 3.17
CA LEU A 42 -8.41 2.48 4.63
C LEU A 42 -7.09 2.68 5.39
N GLY A 43 -5.97 2.72 4.68
CA GLY A 43 -4.67 3.00 5.28
C GLY A 43 -3.54 3.17 4.27
N LEU A 44 -2.34 3.32 4.82
CA LEU A 44 -1.08 3.51 4.11
C LEU A 44 -0.09 2.43 4.54
N ILE A 45 0.64 1.88 3.57
CA ILE A 45 1.86 1.12 3.82
C ILE A 45 3.07 2.00 3.52
N LYS A 46 4.10 1.85 4.36
CA LYS A 46 5.39 2.50 4.14
C LYS A 46 6.33 1.51 3.47
N ILE A 47 6.78 1.83 2.27
CA ILE A 47 7.86 1.11 1.60
C ILE A 47 9.15 1.86 1.94
N GLY A 48 10.00 1.22 2.75
CA GLY A 48 11.25 1.81 3.20
C GLY A 48 12.28 1.91 2.06
N LEU A 49 13.27 2.78 2.24
CA LEU A 49 14.34 3.06 1.27
C LEU A 49 15.12 1.83 0.77
N ASN A 50 15.11 0.74 1.54
CA ASN A 50 15.86 -0.49 1.23
C ASN A 50 14.98 -1.63 0.69
N ILE A 51 13.74 -1.32 0.30
CA ILE A 51 12.77 -2.31 -0.16
C ILE A 51 12.36 -1.94 -1.58
N GLU A 52 12.98 -2.58 -2.59
CA GLU A 52 12.68 -2.34 -4.02
C GLU A 52 11.25 -2.75 -4.41
N GLY A 53 10.51 -3.40 -3.52
CA GLY A 53 9.13 -3.77 -3.69
C GLY A 53 8.66 -4.73 -2.61
N LEU A 54 7.35 -4.91 -2.48
CA LEU A 54 6.77 -5.92 -1.60
C LEU A 54 6.27 -7.08 -2.46
N GLU A 55 6.75 -8.28 -2.16
CA GLU A 55 6.24 -9.50 -2.79
C GLU A 55 4.81 -9.79 -2.33
N LYS A 56 3.99 -10.38 -3.21
CA LYS A 56 2.63 -10.80 -2.85
C LYS A 56 2.69 -11.78 -1.67
N GLY A 57 1.94 -11.49 -0.61
CA GLY A 57 1.92 -12.30 0.61
C GLY A 57 2.89 -11.85 1.70
N SER A 58 3.70 -10.82 1.43
CA SER A 58 4.54 -10.19 2.45
C SER A 58 3.68 -9.61 3.56
N LYS A 59 4.10 -9.81 4.82
CA LYS A 59 3.48 -9.15 5.96
C LYS A 59 3.93 -7.68 5.98
N VAL A 60 2.96 -6.79 6.09
CA VAL A 60 3.19 -5.35 6.09
C VAL A 60 2.51 -4.70 7.29
N VAL A 61 3.09 -3.60 7.75
CA VAL A 61 2.45 -2.74 8.75
C VAL A 61 1.63 -1.70 8.01
N VAL A 62 0.33 -1.67 8.29
CA VAL A 62 -0.60 -0.70 7.71
C VAL A 62 -0.94 0.36 8.76
N LYS A 63 -0.69 1.62 8.42
CA LYS A 63 -1.17 2.76 9.20
C LYS A 63 -2.58 3.10 8.73
N LEU A 64 -3.58 2.88 9.58
CA LEU A 64 -4.96 3.27 9.32
C LEU A 64 -5.10 4.80 9.36
N PHE A 65 -6.06 5.34 8.61
CA PHE A 65 -6.46 6.74 8.70
C PHE A 65 -7.35 6.99 9.92
#